data_AF-A0AAJ1FXA1-F1
#
_entry.id   AF-A0AAJ1FXA1-F1
#
_cell.length_a   1.000
_cell.length_b   1.000
_cell.length_c   1.000
_cell.angle_alpha   90.00
_cell.angle_beta   90.00
_cell.angle_gamma   90.00
#
_symmetry.space_group_name_H-M   'P 1'
#
loop_
_entity.id
_entity.type
_entity.pdbx_description
1 polymer ?
#
loop_
_entity_poly.entity_id
_entity_poly.type
_entity_poly.pdbx_seq_one_letter_code
_entity_poly.pdbx_strand_id
1 'polypeptide(L)'
;MKKLIKNNLSIVLIAIVYITLFIVKTPLALTSVKNSGYYIKEMLMIMPVIFVLTALLDTWIDKKTIMKYLGKSSKSKGVILSFVL
;
A
#
# COMPACT_ATOMS: atom_id res chain seq x y z
N MET A 1 9.24 23.46 -13.46
CA MET A 1 7.85 23.10 -13.07
C MET A 1 7.23 22.00 -13.94
N LYS A 2 7.20 22.12 -15.29
CA LYS A 2 6.59 21.09 -16.17
C LYS A 2 7.14 19.65 -16.01
N LYS A 3 8.43 19.49 -15.69
CA LYS A 3 9.09 18.17 -15.52
C LYS A 3 8.68 17.45 -14.22
N LEU A 4 8.42 18.20 -13.14
CA LEU A 4 7.98 17.65 -11.84
C LEU A 4 6.54 17.12 -11.91
N ILE A 5 5.67 17.83 -12.64
CA ILE A 5 4.26 17.43 -12.83
C ILE A 5 4.16 16.15 -13.66
N LYS A 6 5.00 16.00 -14.70
CA LYS A 6 4.98 14.83 -15.57
C LYS A 6 5.43 13.54 -14.87
N ASN A 7 6.36 13.64 -13.92
CA ASN A 7 6.89 12.46 -13.23
C ASN A 7 6.05 12.03 -12.01
N ASN A 8 5.29 12.95 -11.43
CA ASN A 8 4.52 12.74 -10.20
C ASN A 8 3.02 13.05 -10.40
N LEU A 9 2.48 12.67 -11.56
CA LEU A 9 1.12 13.01 -11.98
C LEU A 9 0.07 12.65 -10.91
N SER A 10 0.21 11.47 -10.30
CA SER A 10 -0.71 10.99 -9.25
C SER A 10 -0.70 11.89 -8.02
N ILE A 11 0.47 12.36 -7.59
CA ILE A 11 0.62 13.23 -6.42
C ILE A 11 0.00 14.60 -6.70
N VAL A 12 0.24 15.14 -7.90
CA VAL A 12 -0.34 16.43 -8.32
C VAL A 12 -1.86 16.34 -8.40
N LEU A 13 -2.39 15.24 -8.95
CA LEU A 13 -3.83 14.99 -9.01
C LEU A 13 -4.45 14.97 -7.61
N ILE A 14 -3.85 14.24 -6.68
CA ILE A 14 -4.31 14.17 -5.29
C ILE A 14 -4.33 15.57 -4.65
N ALA A 15 -3.26 16.36 -4.85
CA ALA A 15 -3.19 17.72 -4.32
C ALA A 15 -4.32 18.61 -4.87
N ILE A 16 -4.60 18.55 -6.18
CA ILE A 16 -5.69 19.31 -6.80
C ILE A 16 -7.05 18.90 -6.24
N VAL A 17 -7.29 17.60 -6.04
CA VAL A 17 -8.53 17.09 -5.45
C VAL A 17 -8.73 17.64 -4.04
N TYR A 18 -7.68 17.63 -3.21
CA TYR A 18 -7.74 18.17 -1.85
C TYR A 18 -7.98 19.69 -1.82
N ILE A 19 -7.32 20.45 -2.69
CA ILE A 19 -7.52 21.91 -2.81
C ILE A 19 -8.97 22.21 -3.22
N THR A 20 -9.50 21.48 -4.20
CA THR A 20 -10.88 21.64 -4.66
C THR A 20 -11.87 21.30 -3.54
N LEU A 21 -11.63 20.22 -2.79
CA LEU A 21 -12.43 19.83 -1.62
C LEU A 21 -12.43 20.92 -0.55
N PHE A 22 -11.29 21.58 -0.32
CA PHE A 22 -11.15 22.63 0.69
C PHE A 22 -12.00 23.86 0.36
N ILE A 23 -12.10 24.21 -0.93
CA ILE A 23 -12.90 25.33 -1.44
C ILE A 23 -14.42 25.01 -1.40
N VAL A 24 -14.82 23.80 -1.77
CA VAL A 24 -16.24 23.42 -1.86
C VAL A 24 -16.83 23.10 -0.48
N LYS A 25 -16.10 22.32 0.35
CA LYS A 25 -16.53 21.89 1.69
C LYS A 25 -15.35 21.75 2.64
N THR A 26 -14.96 22.84 3.27
CA THR A 26 -13.90 22.89 4.30
C THR A 26 -14.04 21.85 5.43
N PRO A 27 -15.23 21.61 6.04
CA PRO A 27 -15.34 20.60 7.11
C PRO A 27 -15.12 19.17 6.61
N LEU A 28 -15.51 18.88 5.36
CA LEU A 28 -15.26 17.59 4.74
C LEU A 28 -13.76 17.41 4.44
N ALA A 29 -13.10 18.46 3.93
CA ALA A 29 -11.67 18.44 3.66
C ALA A 29 -10.84 18.19 4.93
N LEU A 30 -11.16 18.85 6.04
CA LEU A 30 -10.50 18.63 7.34
C LEU A 30 -10.69 17.20 7.84
N THR A 31 -11.90 16.65 7.71
CA THR A 31 -12.18 15.26 8.07
C THR A 31 -11.40 14.29 7.20
N SER A 32 -11.33 14.52 5.89
CA SER A 32 -10.55 13.69 4.95
C SER A 32 -9.05 13.69 5.25
N VAL A 33 -8.47 14.85 5.59
CA VAL A 33 -7.06 14.95 6.00
C VAL A 33 -6.82 14.19 7.31
N LYS A 34 -7.70 14.38 8.30
CA LYS A 34 -7.62 13.66 9.59
C LYS A 34 -7.71 12.14 9.38
N ASN A 35 -8.64 11.67 8.56
CA ASN A 35 -8.81 10.26 8.26
C ASN A 35 -7.58 9.71 7.52
N SER A 36 -7.02 10.44 6.56
CA SER A 36 -5.80 10.03 5.86
C SER A 36 -4.62 9.88 6.83
N GLY A 37 -4.44 10.84 7.74
CA GLY A 37 -3.41 10.75 8.79
C GLY A 37 -3.66 9.59 9.76
N TYR A 38 -4.91 9.34 10.12
CA TYR A 38 -5.31 8.20 10.94
C TYR A 38 -4.94 6.87 10.28
N TYR A 39 -5.30 6.67 9.00
CA TYR A 39 -4.95 5.45 8.26
C TYR A 39 -3.44 5.25 8.13
N ILE A 40 -2.69 6.32 7.82
CA ILE A 40 -1.22 6.24 7.77
C ILE A 40 -0.66 5.79 9.13
N LYS A 41 -1.18 6.36 10.23
CA LYS A 41 -0.77 5.98 11.59
C LYS A 41 -1.12 4.53 11.90
N GLU A 42 -2.33 4.07 11.56
CA GLU A 42 -2.73 2.67 11.74
C GLU A 42 -1.82 1.72 10.97
N MET A 43 -1.54 2.00 9.70
CA MET A 43 -0.65 1.17 8.89
C MET A 43 0.76 1.10 9.49
N LEU A 44 1.29 2.21 10.02
CA LEU A 44 2.57 2.22 10.72
C LEU A 44 2.53 1.46 12.05
N MET A 45 1.42 1.49 12.79
CA MET A 45 1.26 0.74 14.04
C MET A 45 1.09 -0.78 13.81
N ILE A 46 0.49 -1.19 12.70
CA ILE A 46 0.31 -2.60 12.33
C ILE A 46 1.60 -3.18 11.74
N MET A 47 2.43 -2.35 11.10
CA MET A 47 3.69 -2.74 10.45
C MET A 47 4.66 -3.55 11.36
N PRO A 48 4.91 -3.19 12.63
CA PRO A 48 5.69 -4.02 13.56
C PRO A 48 5.18 -5.45 13.69
N VAL A 49 3.86 -5.64 13.81
CA VAL A 49 3.24 -6.96 13.94
C VAL A 49 3.43 -7.76 12.64
N ILE A 50 3.20 -7.13 11.50
CA ILE A 50 3.42 -7.75 10.17
C ILE A 50 4.89 -8.16 10.01
N PHE A 51 5.84 -7.35 10.47
CA PHE A 51 7.26 -7.69 10.39
C PHE A 51 7.61 -8.90 11.25
N VAL A 52 7.06 -8.99 12.47
CA VAL A 52 7.27 -10.18 13.33
C VAL A 52 6.70 -11.43 12.65
N LEU A 53 5.47 -11.36 12.12
CA LEU A 53 4.86 -12.48 11.41
C LEU A 53 5.68 -12.89 10.18
N THR A 54 6.13 -11.92 9.38
CA THR A 54 6.97 -12.18 8.21
C THR A 54 8.30 -12.82 8.60
N ALA A 55 8.97 -12.34 9.64
CA ALA A 55 10.23 -12.90 10.12
C ALA A 55 10.07 -14.35 10.64
N LEU A 56 8.95 -14.63 11.32
CA LEU A 56 8.62 -15.99 11.73
C LEU A 56 8.34 -16.89 10.51
N LEU A 57 7.58 -16.43 9.53
CA LEU A 57 7.35 -17.18 8.31
C LEU A 57 8.65 -17.46 7.54
N ASP A 58 9.55 -16.47 7.43
CA ASP A 58 10.84 -16.61 6.74
C ASP A 58 11.80 -17.58 7.45
N THR A 59 11.69 -17.72 8.78
CA THR A 59 12.51 -18.67 9.54
C THR A 59 11.94 -20.09 9.51
N TRP A 60 10.62 -20.24 9.39
CA TRP A 60 9.95 -21.55 9.36
C TRP A 60 9.82 -22.13 7.95
N ILE A 61 9.77 -21.28 6.92
CA ILE A 61 9.54 -21.69 5.54
C ILE A 61 10.80 -21.47 4.72
N ASP A 62 11.33 -22.55 4.14
CA ASP A 62 12.45 -22.47 3.22
C ASP A 62 12.13 -21.57 2.02
N LYS A 63 12.97 -20.55 1.80
CA LYS A 63 12.88 -19.62 0.66
C LYS A 63 12.77 -20.32 -0.70
N LYS A 64 13.37 -21.52 -0.85
CA LYS A 64 13.27 -22.34 -2.06
C LYS A 64 11.84 -22.79 -2.34
N THR A 65 11.08 -23.14 -1.31
CA THR A 65 9.69 -23.57 -1.40
C THR A 65 8.79 -22.40 -1.82
N ILE A 66 8.98 -21.23 -1.20
CA ILE A 66 8.28 -20.00 -1.60
C ILE A 66 8.55 -19.70 -3.08
N MET A 67 9.82 -19.75 -3.50
CA MET A 67 10.19 -19.42 -4.87
C MET A 67 9.71 -20.46 -5.90
N LYS A 68 9.55 -21.72 -5.50
CA LYS A 68 9.02 -22.81 -6.34
C LYS A 68 7.51 -22.69 -6.59
N TYR A 69 6.74 -22.32 -5.57
CA TYR A 69 5.27 -22.32 -5.63
C TYR A 69 4.63 -20.93 -5.77
N LEU A 70 5.30 -19.87 -5.30
CA LEU A 70 4.80 -18.49 -5.31
C LEU A 70 5.76 -17.54 -6.07
N GLY A 71 6.90 -18.04 -6.53
CA GLY A 71 7.84 -17.25 -7.33
C GLY A 71 7.41 -17.06 -8.79
N LYS A 72 8.16 -16.22 -9.52
CA LYS A 72 7.87 -15.88 -10.93
C LYS A 72 7.77 -17.09 -11.87
N SER A 73 8.40 -18.21 -11.52
CA SER A 73 8.36 -19.47 -12.28
C SER A 73 7.06 -20.27 -12.10
N SER A 74 6.24 -19.97 -11.08
CA SER A 74 5.03 -20.73 -10.73
C SER A 74 3.84 -20.47 -11.67
N LYS A 75 3.91 -19.42 -12.51
CA LYS A 75 2.90 -19.05 -13.52
C LYS A 75 1.47 -19.14 -12.95
N SER A 76 0.57 -19.85 -13.62
CA SER A 76 -0.83 -20.00 -13.22
C SER A 76 -1.02 -20.78 -11.92
N LYS A 77 -0.14 -21.74 -11.59
CA LYS A 77 -0.24 -22.51 -10.35
C LYS A 77 -0.01 -21.62 -9.12
N GLY A 78 0.90 -20.67 -9.23
CA GLY A 78 1.18 -19.71 -8.15
C GLY A 78 0.02 -18.76 -7.90
N VAL A 79 -0.59 -18.23 -8.96
CA VAL A 79 -1.76 -17.34 -8.85
C VAL A 79 -2.93 -18.06 -8.19
N ILE A 80 -3.22 -19.30 -8.58
CA ILE A 80 -4.29 -20.09 -7.96
C ILE A 80 -4.00 -20.34 -6.49
N LEU A 81 -2.75 -20.69 -6.16
CA LEU A 81 -2.35 -20.94 -4.78
C LEU A 81 -2.43 -19.68 -3.90
N SER A 82 -2.04 -18.50 -4.41
CA SER A 82 -2.14 -17.21 -3.71
C SER A 82 -3.56 -16.72 -3.48
N PHE A 83 -4.54 -17.26 -4.21
CA PHE A 83 -5.93 -16.86 -4.09
C PHE A 83 -6.72 -17.78 -3.14
N VAL A 84 -6.24 -19.02 -2.98
CA VAL A 84 -6.86 -20.04 -2.12
C VAL A 84 -6.28 -20.00 -0.70
N LEU A 85 -4.99 -19.66 -0.53
CA LEU A 85 -4.39 -19.34 0.77
C LEU A 85 -4.69 -17.88 1.16
#